data_AF-A0A358PGG8-F1
#
_entry.id   AF-A0A358PGG8-F1
#
_cell.length_a   1.000
_cell.length_b   1.000
_cell.length_c   1.000
_cell.angle_alpha   90.00
_cell.angle_beta   90.00
_cell.angle_gamma   90.00
#
_symmetry.space_group_name_H-M   'P 1'
#
loop_
_entity.id
_entity.type
_entity.pdbx_description
1 polymer ?
#
loop_
_entity_poly.entity_id
_entity_poly.type
_entity_poly.pdbx_seq_one_letter_code
_entity_poly.pdbx_strand_id
1 'polypeptide(L)'
;MRKLPHPLIIQYTRFSDNHLRQIYCFCSAVAFLRGLMYNYFKRSRHSDRLKHGRITRTGFAVYTEENTMYDLHTHSRCSDGSESPEHVAELAKAAGIELLALTDHDCVRGVPAALSRAAQLGLRMLPGVEAEADYADKLHILGIGQDIDAPCFQKLLAEQTALREERNRLLEIKLRKMGMDVSDYLIRSESTTRANYAAALTAAGHAENTADAFRRILNSDALADIKQKHPSPQAVIDAVTGAGGAAILAHPMLMKKCDPHELVRDLADKGIWGIEAFYGAATEGETRLFSSLSREFGLFATCGSDFHGKSRPNAPIGSGWRSCAQLEAALSELCRRFFRT
;
A
#
# COMPACT_ATOMS: atom_id res chain seq x y z
N MET A 1 -19.59 32.96 69.90
CA MET A 1 -19.17 32.53 68.54
C MET A 1 -19.77 31.13 68.28
N ARG A 2 -21.09 31.00 68.05
CA ARG A 2 -21.79 30.88 66.74
C ARG A 2 -21.11 29.86 65.81
N LYS A 3 -21.38 28.56 65.97
CA LYS A 3 -22.43 27.70 65.32
C LYS A 3 -22.23 27.50 63.80
N LEU A 4 -21.92 26.25 63.44
CA LEU A 4 -22.08 25.64 62.11
C LEU A 4 -23.51 25.81 61.57
N PRO A 5 -23.71 25.90 60.24
CA PRO A 5 -25.00 25.61 59.63
C PRO A 5 -25.07 24.20 59.03
N HIS A 6 -26.32 23.72 59.04
CA HIS A 6 -26.87 22.42 58.67
C HIS A 6 -26.68 21.96 57.21
N PRO A 7 -26.92 20.66 56.94
CA PRO A 7 -26.97 20.10 55.59
C PRO A 7 -28.31 20.41 54.90
N LEU A 8 -28.26 20.73 53.61
CA LEU A 8 -29.45 20.89 52.77
C LEU A 8 -29.78 19.57 52.08
N ILE A 9 -30.95 19.03 52.44
CA ILE A 9 -31.71 18.02 51.70
C ILE A 9 -32.56 18.76 50.65
N ILE A 10 -32.42 18.44 49.36
CA ILE A 10 -33.41 18.70 48.29
C ILE A 10 -33.32 17.54 47.28
N GLN A 11 -34.19 16.54 47.42
CA GLN A 11 -35.37 16.25 46.57
C GLN A 11 -35.06 15.85 45.11
N TYR A 12 -35.35 14.58 44.81
CA TYR A 12 -35.66 14.09 43.47
C TYR A 12 -36.95 14.72 42.95
N THR A 13 -36.93 15.30 41.75
CA THR A 13 -38.08 15.32 40.81
C THR A 13 -37.60 15.43 39.37
N ARG A 14 -38.41 14.84 38.48
CA ARG A 14 -38.14 14.46 37.09
C ARG A 14 -38.36 15.59 36.06
N PHE A 15 -37.91 15.27 34.84
CA PHE A 15 -38.14 15.86 33.51
C PHE A 15 -37.17 17.00 33.12
N SER A 16 -36.59 17.01 31.91
CA SER A 16 -37.18 16.63 30.63
C SER A 16 -36.16 16.12 29.59
N ASP A 17 -36.65 15.20 28.75
CA ASP A 17 -36.05 14.73 27.51
C ASP A 17 -35.71 15.89 26.56
N ASN A 18 -34.43 16.23 26.39
CA ASN A 18 -34.01 16.96 25.19
C ASN A 18 -32.54 16.86 24.76
N HIS A 19 -31.73 15.96 25.35
CA HIS A 19 -30.32 15.80 24.95
C HIS A 19 -29.94 14.43 24.37
N LEU A 20 -30.92 13.55 24.10
CA LEU A 20 -30.67 12.25 23.45
C LEU A 20 -31.13 12.17 21.98
N ARG A 21 -31.63 13.27 21.39
CA ARG A 21 -32.07 13.31 19.98
C ARG A 21 -31.05 13.86 18.97
N GLN A 22 -29.90 14.37 19.40
CA GLN A 22 -28.87 14.84 18.46
C GLN A 22 -27.73 13.86 18.19
N ILE A 23 -27.62 12.75 18.94
CA ILE A 23 -26.59 11.73 18.72
C ILE A 23 -27.11 10.53 17.90
N TYR A 24 -28.43 10.37 17.78
CA TYR A 24 -29.05 9.30 16.97
C TYR A 24 -29.43 9.69 15.53
N CYS A 25 -29.14 10.92 15.09
CA CYS A 25 -29.46 11.37 13.73
C CYS A 25 -28.30 11.23 12.71
N PHE A 26 -27.07 10.92 13.16
CA PHE A 26 -25.93 10.74 12.23
C PHE A 26 -25.64 9.29 11.83
N CYS A 27 -26.10 8.30 12.61
CA CYS A 27 -25.88 6.88 12.27
C CYS A 27 -26.90 6.31 11.27
N SER A 28 -28.03 6.98 11.02
CA SER A 28 -29.06 6.48 10.08
C SER A 28 -28.91 7.02 8.64
N ALA A 29 -28.13 8.10 8.43
CA ALA A 29 -27.88 8.64 7.09
C ALA A 29 -26.86 7.81 6.28
N VAL A 30 -25.88 7.20 6.95
CA VAL A 30 -24.86 6.35 6.31
C VAL A 30 -25.44 4.98 5.90
N ALA A 31 -26.42 4.47 6.66
CA ALA A 31 -27.12 3.23 6.31
C ALA A 31 -28.08 3.41 5.11
N PHE A 32 -28.69 4.60 4.94
CA PHE A 32 -29.59 4.88 3.82
C PHE A 32 -28.81 5.10 2.50
N LEU A 33 -27.62 5.70 2.56
CA LEU A 33 -26.73 5.85 1.39
C LEU A 33 -26.11 4.51 0.93
N ARG A 34 -25.85 3.57 1.86
CA ARG A 34 -25.43 2.20 1.52
C ARG A 34 -26.52 1.41 0.78
N GLY A 35 -27.80 1.61 1.12
CA GLY A 35 -28.93 0.94 0.46
C GLY A 35 -29.27 1.48 -0.94
N LEU A 36 -28.96 2.75 -1.22
CA LEU A 36 -29.22 3.37 -2.53
C LEU A 36 -28.09 3.10 -3.54
N MET A 37 -26.82 3.02 -3.11
CA MET A 37 -25.73 2.62 -4.01
C MET A 37 -25.81 1.15 -4.43
N TYR A 38 -26.30 0.27 -3.55
CA TYR A 38 -26.50 -1.16 -3.88
C TYR A 38 -27.59 -1.38 -4.95
N ASN A 39 -28.58 -0.47 -5.04
CA ASN A 39 -29.64 -0.55 -6.04
C ASN A 39 -29.34 0.21 -7.34
N TYR A 40 -28.37 1.13 -7.34
CA TYR A 40 -28.01 1.88 -8.55
C TYR A 40 -27.27 1.01 -9.59
N PHE A 41 -26.60 -0.06 -9.16
CA PHE A 41 -26.00 -1.05 -10.06
C PHE A 41 -27.01 -1.90 -10.86
N LYS A 42 -28.32 -1.81 -10.58
CA LYS A 42 -29.35 -2.59 -11.28
C LYS A 42 -30.01 -1.89 -12.47
N ARG A 43 -29.72 -0.61 -12.75
CA ARG A 43 -30.39 0.14 -13.83
C ARG A 43 -29.46 1.13 -14.53
N SER A 44 -28.58 0.63 -15.38
CA SER A 44 -28.06 1.40 -16.50
C SER A 44 -28.00 0.49 -17.73
N ARG A 45 -29.02 0.57 -18.58
CA ARG A 45 -28.93 0.10 -19.96
C ARG A 45 -28.60 1.32 -20.80
N HIS A 46 -27.33 1.50 -21.13
CA HIS A 46 -26.96 2.25 -22.32
C HIS A 46 -26.12 1.33 -23.20
N SER A 47 -26.64 1.11 -24.39
CA SER A 47 -26.08 0.26 -25.42
C SER A 47 -25.18 1.10 -26.31
N ASP A 48 -23.87 0.95 -26.14
CA ASP A 48 -22.90 1.35 -27.15
C ASP A 48 -22.10 0.12 -27.58
N ARG A 49 -22.05 -0.08 -28.90
CA ARG A 49 -21.47 -1.25 -29.57
C ARG A 49 -19.97 -1.33 -29.32
N LEU A 50 -19.53 -2.32 -28.54
CA LEU A 50 -18.14 -2.76 -28.52
C LEU A 50 -17.90 -3.78 -29.63
N LYS A 51 -16.92 -3.46 -30.49
CA LYS A 51 -16.35 -4.41 -31.45
C LYS A 51 -15.48 -5.40 -30.67
N HIS A 52 -15.68 -6.70 -30.91
CA HIS A 52 -14.97 -7.88 -30.37
C HIS A 52 -15.57 -8.58 -29.12
N GLY A 53 -16.89 -8.79 -29.06
CA GLY A 53 -17.50 -9.75 -28.14
C GLY A 53 -18.36 -10.81 -28.86
N ARG A 54 -18.15 -12.10 -28.61
CA ARG A 54 -19.14 -13.13 -28.93
C ARG A 54 -20.23 -13.10 -27.87
N ILE A 55 -21.44 -12.70 -28.26
CA ILE A 55 -22.63 -12.74 -27.40
C ILE A 55 -23.15 -14.18 -27.36
N THR A 56 -23.17 -14.82 -26.19
CA THR A 56 -23.95 -16.05 -25.98
C THR A 56 -25.34 -15.70 -25.46
N ARG A 57 -26.31 -16.61 -25.67
CA ARG A 57 -27.77 -16.39 -25.53
C ARG A 57 -28.29 -16.01 -24.14
N THR A 58 -27.43 -15.88 -23.14
CA THR A 58 -27.77 -15.52 -21.75
C THR A 58 -26.90 -14.36 -21.32
N GLY A 59 -27.28 -13.13 -21.69
CA GLY A 59 -26.73 -11.78 -21.38
C GLY A 59 -25.66 -11.52 -20.31
N PHE A 60 -24.68 -12.40 -20.10
CA PHE A 60 -23.51 -12.22 -19.25
C PHE A 60 -22.30 -12.12 -20.17
N ALA A 61 -21.59 -10.99 -20.10
CA ALA A 61 -20.27 -10.89 -20.69
C ALA A 61 -19.35 -11.81 -19.87
N VAL A 62 -18.93 -12.92 -20.47
CA VAL A 62 -17.81 -13.70 -19.96
C VAL A 62 -16.57 -12.88 -20.33
N TYR A 63 -15.98 -12.19 -19.35
CA TYR A 63 -14.65 -11.65 -19.50
C TYR A 63 -13.71 -12.86 -19.54
N THR A 64 -13.06 -13.10 -20.68
CA THR A 64 -11.92 -14.01 -20.72
C THR A 64 -10.77 -13.30 -20.02
N GLU A 65 -10.32 -13.81 -18.87
CA GLU A 65 -9.21 -13.22 -18.10
C GLU A 65 -7.87 -13.22 -18.85
N GLU A 66 -7.82 -13.87 -20.02
CA GLU A 66 -6.68 -13.87 -20.93
C GLU A 66 -6.21 -12.43 -21.20
N ASN A 67 -4.95 -12.15 -20.87
CA ASN A 67 -4.25 -10.91 -21.16
C ASN A 67 -4.69 -9.65 -20.35
N THR A 68 -5.36 -9.84 -19.20
CA THR A 68 -5.68 -8.74 -18.28
C THR A 68 -4.39 -8.15 -17.68
N MET A 69 -4.11 -6.88 -17.96
CA MET A 69 -2.95 -6.19 -17.39
C MET A 69 -3.20 -5.75 -15.94
N TYR A 70 -2.24 -5.98 -15.05
CA TYR A 70 -2.36 -5.58 -13.66
C TYR A 70 -1.03 -5.10 -13.07
N ASP A 71 -1.12 -4.27 -12.04
CA ASP A 71 0.03 -3.72 -11.32
C ASP A 71 -0.27 -3.67 -9.82
N LEU A 72 0.46 -4.46 -9.03
CA LEU A 72 0.23 -4.57 -7.58
C LEU A 72 1.20 -3.74 -6.75
N HIS A 73 2.06 -2.92 -7.38
CA HIS A 73 3.09 -2.19 -6.67
C HIS A 73 3.22 -0.77 -7.23
N THR A 74 2.53 0.17 -6.59
CA THR A 74 2.57 1.59 -6.97
C THR A 74 2.57 2.50 -5.74
N HIS A 75 3.23 3.65 -5.86
CA HIS A 75 3.38 4.63 -4.79
C HIS A 75 2.76 5.98 -5.18
N SER A 76 2.28 6.70 -4.17
CA SER A 76 1.74 8.05 -4.30
C SER A 76 2.52 9.04 -3.42
N ARG A 77 2.10 10.30 -3.47
CA ARG A 77 2.64 11.35 -2.60
C ARG A 77 2.28 11.19 -1.11
N CYS A 78 1.52 10.15 -0.74
CA CYS A 78 1.33 9.77 0.65
C CYS A 78 2.59 9.14 1.26
N SER A 79 3.49 8.60 0.44
CA SER A 79 4.83 8.17 0.84
C SER A 79 5.92 8.94 0.04
N ASP A 80 6.55 8.34 -0.96
CA ASP A 80 7.65 8.94 -1.75
C ASP A 80 7.41 8.96 -3.26
N GLY A 81 6.20 8.65 -3.71
CA GLY A 81 5.73 8.91 -5.07
C GLY A 81 5.51 10.41 -5.33
N SER A 82 5.48 10.81 -6.60
CA SER A 82 5.22 12.20 -7.00
C SER A 82 3.75 12.54 -7.26
N GLU A 83 2.93 11.53 -7.56
CA GLU A 83 1.55 11.72 -8.02
C GLU A 83 0.54 11.60 -6.87
N SER A 84 -0.62 12.24 -7.00
CA SER A 84 -1.70 12.05 -6.02
C SER A 84 -2.30 10.63 -6.14
N PRO A 85 -2.88 10.08 -5.05
CA PRO A 85 -3.52 8.76 -5.10
C PRO A 85 -4.56 8.60 -6.23
N GLU A 86 -5.36 9.63 -6.48
CA GLU A 86 -6.34 9.66 -7.57
C GLU A 86 -5.66 9.65 -8.94
N HIS A 87 -4.58 10.43 -9.09
CA HIS A 87 -3.87 10.50 -10.36
C HIS A 87 -3.13 9.20 -10.68
N VAL A 88 -2.66 8.45 -9.67
CA VAL A 88 -2.12 7.09 -9.87
C VAL A 88 -3.18 6.18 -10.51
N ALA A 89 -4.44 6.23 -10.05
CA ALA A 89 -5.53 5.46 -10.64
C ALA A 89 -5.85 5.91 -12.09
N GLU A 90 -5.77 7.21 -12.38
CA GLU A 90 -5.95 7.75 -13.74
C GLU A 90 -4.86 7.27 -14.70
N LEU A 91 -3.60 7.33 -14.26
CA LEU A 91 -2.45 6.86 -15.02
C LEU A 91 -2.52 5.35 -15.28
N ALA A 92 -2.92 4.56 -14.29
CA ALA A 92 -3.11 3.13 -14.45
C ALA A 92 -4.19 2.82 -15.50
N LYS A 93 -5.35 3.49 -15.42
CA LYS A 93 -6.42 3.31 -16.42
C LYS A 93 -5.95 3.70 -17.82
N ALA A 94 -5.21 4.80 -17.95
CA ALA A 94 -4.66 5.25 -19.22
C ALA A 94 -3.61 4.27 -19.79
N ALA A 95 -2.87 3.57 -18.93
CA ALA A 95 -1.92 2.53 -19.31
C ALA A 95 -2.56 1.18 -19.66
N GLY A 96 -3.90 1.06 -19.61
CA GLY A 96 -4.60 -0.18 -19.89
C GLY A 96 -4.62 -1.18 -18.74
N ILE A 97 -4.22 -0.78 -17.54
CA ILE A 97 -4.34 -1.60 -16.33
C ILE A 97 -5.81 -1.85 -16.02
N GLU A 98 -6.13 -3.09 -15.67
CA GLU A 98 -7.47 -3.54 -15.30
C GLU A 98 -7.60 -3.89 -13.82
N LEU A 99 -6.48 -4.20 -13.14
CA LEU A 99 -6.37 -4.35 -11.70
C LEU A 99 -5.16 -3.59 -11.15
N LEU A 100 -5.39 -2.69 -10.21
CA LEU A 100 -4.36 -1.88 -9.56
C LEU A 100 -4.30 -2.15 -8.04
N ALA A 101 -3.13 -2.01 -7.43
CA ALA A 101 -3.02 -1.76 -5.99
C ALA A 101 -2.15 -0.52 -5.72
N LEU A 102 -2.57 0.30 -4.75
CA LEU A 102 -1.76 1.40 -4.22
C LEU A 102 -1.11 0.92 -2.92
N THR A 103 0.21 0.91 -2.88
CA THR A 103 1.02 0.24 -1.85
C THR A 103 2.05 1.21 -1.27
N ASP A 104 1.61 2.40 -0.87
CA ASP A 104 2.47 3.39 -0.21
C ASP A 104 3.23 2.79 0.99
N HIS A 105 4.47 3.25 1.20
CA HIS A 105 5.33 2.77 2.29
C HIS A 105 4.69 3.00 3.67
N ASP A 106 4.39 1.91 4.39
CA ASP A 106 3.82 1.87 5.74
C ASP A 106 2.59 2.77 5.95
N CYS A 107 1.86 3.06 4.88
CA CYS A 107 0.80 4.05 4.88
C CYS A 107 -0.35 3.64 3.97
N VAL A 108 -1.58 3.81 4.43
CA VAL A 108 -2.80 3.55 3.64
C VAL A 108 -3.67 4.79 3.49
N ARG A 109 -3.15 5.97 3.84
CA ARG A 109 -3.91 7.24 3.82
C ARG A 109 -4.44 7.59 2.42
N GLY A 110 -3.70 7.24 1.37
CA GLY A 110 -4.09 7.46 -0.02
C GLY A 110 -5.14 6.47 -0.55
N VAL A 111 -5.29 5.32 0.10
CA VAL A 111 -6.12 4.20 -0.39
C VAL A 111 -7.59 4.59 -0.60
N PRO A 112 -8.29 5.27 0.33
CA PRO A 112 -9.70 5.63 0.12
C PRO A 112 -9.93 6.54 -1.10
N ALA A 113 -9.03 7.50 -1.33
CA ALA A 113 -9.15 8.43 -2.44
C ALA A 113 -8.88 7.74 -3.78
N ALA A 114 -7.84 6.92 -3.85
CA ALA A 114 -7.53 6.13 -5.05
C ALA A 114 -8.64 5.12 -5.38
N LEU A 115 -9.18 4.41 -4.38
CA LEU A 115 -10.31 3.48 -4.56
C LEU A 115 -11.55 4.20 -5.13
N SER A 116 -11.88 5.37 -4.56
CA SER A 116 -13.01 6.19 -5.02
C SER A 116 -12.81 6.61 -6.48
N ARG A 117 -11.60 7.03 -6.85
CA ARG A 117 -11.28 7.40 -8.24
C ARG A 117 -11.31 6.20 -9.18
N ALA A 118 -10.71 5.08 -8.80
CA ALA A 118 -10.71 3.85 -9.59
C ALA A 118 -12.13 3.36 -9.90
N ALA A 119 -13.04 3.44 -8.92
CA ALA A 119 -14.45 3.10 -9.11
C ALA A 119 -15.13 3.98 -10.17
N GLN A 120 -14.87 5.29 -10.18
CA GLN A 120 -15.40 6.21 -11.20
C GLN A 120 -14.86 5.91 -12.60
N LEU A 121 -13.64 5.38 -12.70
CA LEU A 121 -12.97 5.02 -13.94
C LEU A 121 -13.32 3.61 -14.45
N GLY A 122 -14.06 2.82 -13.67
CA GLY A 122 -14.26 1.39 -13.96
C GLY A 122 -12.94 0.62 -13.96
N LEU A 123 -12.04 0.93 -13.04
CA LEU A 123 -10.78 0.23 -12.77
C LEU A 123 -10.96 -0.63 -11.52
N ARG A 124 -10.65 -1.93 -11.58
CA ARG A 124 -10.61 -2.74 -10.36
C ARG A 124 -9.39 -2.32 -9.56
N MET A 125 -9.57 -2.15 -8.27
CA MET A 125 -8.47 -1.76 -7.39
C MET A 125 -8.59 -2.48 -6.06
N LEU A 126 -7.45 -2.90 -5.52
CA LEU A 126 -7.32 -3.44 -4.17
C LEU A 126 -6.63 -2.42 -3.26
N PRO A 127 -7.04 -2.32 -1.98
CA PRO A 127 -6.24 -1.62 -0.98
C PRO A 127 -4.87 -2.29 -0.87
N GLY A 128 -3.83 -1.50 -0.64
CA GLY A 128 -2.48 -2.03 -0.52
C GLY A 128 -1.62 -1.25 0.46
N VAL A 129 -0.49 -1.84 0.82
CA VAL A 129 0.60 -1.21 1.59
C VAL A 129 1.91 -1.88 1.20
N GLU A 130 3.03 -1.16 1.22
CA GLU A 130 4.37 -1.77 1.27
C GLU A 130 4.94 -1.59 2.68
N ALA A 131 4.98 -2.66 3.45
CA ALA A 131 5.43 -2.64 4.83
C ALA A 131 6.90 -3.03 4.96
N GLU A 132 7.68 -2.24 5.71
CA GLU A 132 9.09 -2.55 6.00
C GLU A 132 9.21 -3.63 7.09
N ALA A 133 10.08 -4.61 6.91
CA ALA A 133 10.32 -5.68 7.88
C ALA A 133 11.82 -5.90 8.11
N ASP A 134 12.17 -6.31 9.33
CA ASP A 134 13.54 -6.63 9.70
C ASP A 134 13.97 -7.98 9.10
N TYR A 135 15.03 -7.96 8.30
CA TYR A 135 15.73 -9.15 7.83
C TYR A 135 17.23 -8.88 7.68
N ALA A 136 17.98 -9.75 6.99
CA ALA A 136 19.40 -9.54 6.70
C ALA A 136 19.67 -8.21 5.96
N ASP A 137 18.77 -7.87 5.03
CA ASP A 137 18.58 -6.52 4.49
C ASP A 137 17.20 -5.99 4.92
N LYS A 138 16.92 -4.71 4.62
CA LYS A 138 15.57 -4.16 4.76
C LYS A 138 14.64 -4.89 3.78
N LEU A 139 13.76 -5.73 4.31
CA LEU A 139 12.79 -6.51 3.56
C LEU A 139 11.52 -5.69 3.41
N HIS A 140 10.89 -5.73 2.24
CA HIS A 140 9.56 -5.15 2.06
C HIS A 140 8.54 -6.26 1.75
N ILE A 141 7.37 -6.14 2.35
CA ILE A 141 6.24 -7.05 2.13
C ILE A 141 5.04 -6.21 1.69
N LEU A 142 4.50 -6.52 0.52
CA LEU A 142 3.24 -5.95 0.06
C LEU A 142 2.09 -6.62 0.81
N GLY A 143 1.20 -5.83 1.38
CA GLY A 143 -0.14 -6.28 1.73
C GLY A 143 -1.10 -5.90 0.62
N ILE A 144 -1.86 -6.87 0.10
CA ILE A 144 -2.85 -6.66 -0.97
C ILE A 144 -4.24 -7.15 -0.54
N GLY A 145 -5.25 -6.29 -0.67
CA GLY A 145 -6.65 -6.63 -0.41
C GLY A 145 -7.06 -6.64 1.06
N GLN A 146 -6.18 -6.26 1.98
CA GLN A 146 -6.45 -6.19 3.41
C GLN A 146 -7.53 -5.16 3.75
N ASP A 147 -8.32 -5.46 4.78
CA ASP A 147 -9.16 -4.47 5.45
C ASP A 147 -8.26 -3.46 6.18
N ILE A 148 -8.20 -2.25 5.64
CA ILE A 148 -7.34 -1.20 6.18
C ILE A 148 -7.78 -0.75 7.57
N ASP A 149 -9.03 -0.98 7.99
CA ASP A 149 -9.55 -0.59 9.30
C ASP A 149 -9.42 -1.71 10.35
N ALA A 150 -8.91 -2.89 9.95
CA ALA A 150 -8.75 -4.01 10.86
C ALA A 150 -7.81 -3.66 12.04
N PRO A 151 -8.19 -3.94 13.31
CA PRO A 151 -7.39 -3.54 14.46
C PRO A 151 -5.95 -4.09 14.47
N CYS A 152 -5.73 -5.32 13.99
CA CYS A 152 -4.40 -5.91 13.87
C CYS A 152 -3.51 -5.14 12.88
N PHE A 153 -4.09 -4.67 11.77
CA PHE A 153 -3.38 -3.94 10.73
C PHE A 153 -3.14 -2.48 11.15
N GLN A 154 -4.13 -1.83 11.76
CA GLN A 154 -3.96 -0.49 12.34
C GLN A 154 -2.86 -0.46 13.42
N LYS A 155 -2.72 -1.53 14.21
CA LYS A 155 -1.60 -1.67 15.15
C LYS A 155 -0.24 -1.68 14.45
N LEU A 156 -0.08 -2.46 13.38
CA LEU A 156 1.14 -2.49 12.58
C LEU A 156 1.46 -1.09 12.02
N LEU A 157 0.48 -0.42 11.41
CA LEU A 157 0.67 0.90 10.82
C LEU A 157 1.07 1.95 11.87
N ALA A 158 0.48 1.91 13.06
CA ALA A 158 0.83 2.82 14.15
C ALA A 158 2.28 2.60 14.64
N GLU A 159 2.72 1.34 14.75
CA GLU A 159 4.09 0.99 15.09
C GLU A 159 5.08 1.50 14.03
N GLN A 160 4.80 1.24 12.75
CA GLN A 160 5.65 1.71 11.65
C GLN A 160 5.71 3.23 11.56
N THR A 161 4.59 3.92 11.80
CA THR A 161 4.53 5.38 11.80
C THR A 161 5.45 5.95 12.88
N ALA A 162 5.36 5.44 14.12
CA ALA A 162 6.21 5.89 15.22
C ALA A 162 7.70 5.64 14.93
N LEU A 163 8.02 4.47 14.36
CA LEU A 163 9.36 4.11 13.88
C LEU A 163 9.85 5.09 12.79
N ARG A 164 9.00 5.44 11.82
CA ARG A 164 9.35 6.36 10.72
C ARG A 164 9.60 7.78 11.24
N GLU A 165 8.75 8.26 12.14
CA GLU A 165 8.87 9.58 12.78
C GLU A 165 10.16 9.71 13.60
N GLU A 166 10.47 8.71 14.43
CA GLU A 166 11.69 8.72 15.24
C GLU A 166 12.95 8.70 14.36
N ARG A 167 13.00 7.83 13.35
CA ARG A 167 14.13 7.82 12.39
C ARG A 167 14.27 9.17 11.69
N ASN A 168 13.18 9.84 11.30
CA ASN A 168 13.25 11.15 10.66
C ASN A 168 13.82 12.22 11.58
N ARG A 169 13.33 12.25 12.84
CA ARG A 169 13.82 13.18 13.85
C ARG A 169 15.32 13.01 14.08
N LEU A 170 15.79 11.76 14.23
CA LEU A 170 17.20 11.46 14.43
C LEU A 170 18.05 11.79 13.20
N LEU A 171 17.55 11.48 12.00
CA LEU A 171 18.21 11.79 10.74
C LEU A 171 18.40 13.29 10.57
N GLU A 172 17.36 14.10 10.79
CA GLU A 172 17.43 15.57 10.71
C GLU A 172 18.44 16.16 11.70
N ILE A 173 18.46 15.68 12.95
CA ILE A 173 19.46 16.10 13.94
C ILE A 173 20.87 15.77 13.45
N LYS A 174 21.08 14.57 12.91
CA LYS A 174 22.39 14.12 12.43
C LYS A 174 22.87 14.92 11.21
N LEU A 175 21.98 15.13 10.24
CA LEU A 175 22.25 15.94 9.05
C LEU A 175 22.62 17.39 9.41
N ARG A 176 21.87 18.04 10.32
CA ARG A 176 22.20 19.40 10.79
C ARG A 176 23.56 19.48 11.47
N LYS A 177 23.90 18.51 12.32
CA LYS A 177 25.24 18.44 12.96
C LYS A 177 26.38 18.31 11.97
N MET A 178 26.12 17.74 10.80
CA MET A 178 27.09 17.60 9.70
C MET A 178 27.10 18.82 8.76
N GLY A 179 26.30 19.86 9.02
CA GLY A 179 26.16 21.01 8.13
C GLY A 179 25.36 20.71 6.86
N MET A 180 24.53 19.67 6.86
CA MET A 180 23.70 19.23 5.73
C MET A 180 22.21 19.47 6.01
N ASP A 181 21.82 20.69 6.39
CA ASP A 181 20.40 20.99 6.66
C ASP A 181 19.57 21.00 5.36
N VAL A 182 18.56 20.12 5.31
CA VAL A 182 17.68 19.96 4.14
C VAL A 182 16.26 20.48 4.38
N SER A 183 16.02 21.18 5.50
CA SER A 183 14.68 21.57 5.94
C SER A 183 13.89 22.36 4.89
N ASP A 184 14.56 23.24 4.13
CA ASP A 184 13.94 24.07 3.09
C ASP A 184 13.63 23.31 1.79
N TYR A 185 14.24 22.13 1.60
CA TYR A 185 14.13 21.32 0.38
C TYR A 185 13.29 20.05 0.60
N LEU A 186 13.05 19.67 1.86
CA LEU A 186 12.35 18.44 2.20
C LEU A 186 10.85 18.58 1.97
N ILE A 187 10.35 17.88 0.95
CA ILE A 187 8.91 17.68 0.76
C ILE A 187 8.48 16.56 1.69
N ARG A 188 7.73 16.93 2.74
CA ARG A 188 7.15 15.98 3.70
C ARG A 188 5.87 15.34 3.15
N SER A 189 5.69 14.08 3.48
CA SER A 189 4.50 13.27 3.26
C SER A 189 4.07 12.60 4.57
N GLU A 190 2.90 11.94 4.55
CA GLU A 190 2.40 11.16 5.69
C GLU A 190 3.42 10.09 6.13
N SER A 191 4.07 9.43 5.17
CA SER A 191 5.17 8.48 5.42
C SER A 191 6.44 8.93 4.70
N THR A 192 7.11 9.94 5.25
CA THR A 192 8.34 10.49 4.66
C THR A 192 9.47 9.46 4.74
N THR A 193 9.92 8.97 3.59
CA THR A 193 10.95 7.92 3.43
C THR A 193 12.34 8.52 3.22
N ARG A 194 13.37 7.66 3.17
CA ARG A 194 14.73 8.10 2.83
C ARG A 194 14.83 8.64 1.41
N ALA A 195 13.94 8.25 0.49
CA ALA A 195 13.93 8.78 -0.87
C ALA A 195 13.59 10.29 -0.88
N ASN A 196 12.67 10.73 0.00
CA ASN A 196 12.39 12.17 0.17
C ASN A 196 13.64 12.93 0.64
N TYR A 197 14.40 12.37 1.59
CA TYR A 197 15.67 12.97 2.03
C TYR A 197 16.76 12.92 0.96
N ALA A 198 16.84 11.86 0.15
CA ALA A 198 17.79 11.77 -0.95
C ALA A 198 17.54 12.87 -1.99
N ALA A 199 16.27 13.12 -2.32
CA ALA A 199 15.87 14.22 -3.19
C ALA A 199 16.22 15.58 -2.58
N ALA A 200 15.93 15.78 -1.29
CA ALA A 200 16.22 17.03 -0.58
C ALA A 200 17.73 17.31 -0.46
N LEU A 201 18.54 16.29 -0.17
CA LEU A 201 20.01 16.37 -0.13
C LEU A 201 20.60 16.73 -1.50
N THR A 202 20.04 16.18 -2.57
CA THR A 202 20.43 16.52 -3.94
C THR A 202 20.09 17.98 -4.25
N ALA A 203 18.85 18.40 -3.94
CA ALA A 203 18.39 19.76 -4.20
C ALA A 203 19.15 20.82 -3.38
N ALA A 204 19.57 20.49 -2.16
CA ALA A 204 20.40 21.33 -1.31
C ALA A 204 21.89 21.37 -1.73
N GLY A 205 22.29 20.58 -2.74
CA GLY A 205 23.68 20.50 -3.22
C GLY A 205 24.62 19.65 -2.35
N HIS A 206 24.08 18.82 -1.46
CA HIS A 206 24.87 17.91 -0.60
C HIS A 206 25.18 16.57 -1.27
N ALA A 207 24.55 16.26 -2.41
CA ALA A 207 24.79 15.08 -3.22
C ALA A 207 24.63 15.39 -4.72
N GLU A 208 25.32 14.64 -5.58
CA GLU A 208 25.25 14.83 -7.04
C GLU A 208 23.90 14.40 -7.64
N ASN A 209 23.31 13.36 -7.04
CA ASN A 209 22.02 12.78 -7.41
C ASN A 209 21.52 11.89 -6.27
N THR A 210 20.30 11.36 -6.40
CA THR A 210 19.69 10.52 -5.37
C THR A 210 20.50 9.24 -5.09
N ALA A 211 21.10 8.62 -6.10
CA ALA A 211 21.95 7.44 -5.92
C ALA A 211 23.23 7.76 -5.13
N ASP A 212 23.84 8.92 -5.38
CA ASP A 212 24.97 9.43 -4.60
C ASP A 212 24.58 9.70 -3.14
N ALA A 213 23.41 10.31 -2.91
CA ALA A 213 22.87 10.56 -1.58
C ALA A 213 22.65 9.26 -0.79
N PHE A 214 22.05 8.23 -1.41
CA PHE A 214 21.88 6.92 -0.79
C PHE A 214 23.23 6.30 -0.43
N ARG A 215 24.16 6.21 -1.39
CA ARG A 215 25.46 5.57 -1.20
C ARG A 215 26.29 6.21 -0.09
N ARG A 216 26.38 7.54 -0.06
CA ARG A 216 27.28 8.26 0.85
C ARG A 216 26.65 8.64 2.18
N ILE A 217 25.35 8.89 2.20
CA ILE A 217 24.70 9.56 3.34
C ILE A 217 23.66 8.66 3.99
N LEU A 218 22.79 7.97 3.24
CA LEU A 218 21.55 7.39 3.80
C LEU A 218 21.51 5.86 3.93
N ASN A 219 22.39 5.13 3.25
CA ASN A 219 22.43 3.67 3.30
C ASN A 219 23.00 3.16 4.63
N SER A 220 22.82 1.85 4.86
CA SER A 220 23.46 1.18 5.98
C SER A 220 24.95 1.43 5.98
N ASP A 221 25.49 1.81 7.13
CA ASP A 221 26.90 2.13 7.38
C ASP A 221 27.41 3.40 6.66
N ALA A 222 26.51 4.19 6.08
CA ALA A 222 26.79 5.51 5.52
C ALA A 222 26.80 6.61 6.60
N LEU A 223 27.18 7.84 6.21
CA LEU A 223 27.44 8.94 7.14
C LEU A 223 26.27 9.22 8.09
N ALA A 224 25.05 9.24 7.58
CA ALA A 224 23.83 9.56 8.32
C ALA A 224 22.95 8.33 8.62
N ASP A 225 23.53 7.12 8.62
CA ASP A 225 22.78 5.90 8.94
C ASP A 225 22.16 5.97 10.34
N ILE A 226 20.89 5.57 10.44
CA ILE A 226 20.11 5.46 11.67
C ILE A 226 19.65 4.01 11.78
N LYS A 227 20.26 3.28 12.72
CA LYS A 227 19.87 1.90 13.00
C LYS A 227 18.54 1.90 13.75
N GLN A 228 17.58 1.15 13.22
CA GLN A 228 16.26 0.98 13.80
C GLN A 228 15.84 -0.47 13.62
N LYS A 229 15.10 -0.99 14.59
CA LYS A 229 14.47 -2.31 14.48
C LYS A 229 13.05 -2.13 13.97
N HIS A 230 12.72 -2.85 12.92
CA HIS A 230 11.39 -2.93 12.34
C HIS A 230 10.66 -4.20 12.82
N PRO A 231 9.34 -4.32 12.58
CA PRO A 231 8.61 -5.55 12.81
C PRO A 231 9.26 -6.74 12.09
N SER A 232 9.14 -7.94 12.66
CA SER A 232 9.61 -9.15 11.99
C SER A 232 8.75 -9.46 10.75
N PRO A 233 9.26 -10.24 9.78
CA PRO A 233 8.48 -10.63 8.61
C PRO A 233 7.19 -11.36 9.02
N GLN A 234 7.24 -12.21 10.06
CA GLN A 234 6.06 -12.89 10.60
C GLN A 234 5.02 -11.89 11.11
N ALA A 235 5.43 -10.86 11.87
CA ALA A 235 4.49 -9.87 12.39
C ALA A 235 3.76 -9.10 11.27
N VAL A 236 4.48 -8.78 10.18
CA VAL A 236 3.88 -8.14 9.00
C VAL A 236 2.93 -9.08 8.27
N ILE A 237 3.34 -10.33 8.03
CA ILE A 237 2.49 -11.37 7.40
C ILE A 237 1.22 -11.59 8.22
N ASP A 238 1.33 -11.74 9.55
CA ASP A 238 0.19 -11.95 10.44
C ASP A 238 -0.78 -10.78 10.46
N ALA A 239 -0.27 -9.54 10.43
CA ALA A 239 -1.10 -8.34 10.39
C ALA A 239 -1.88 -8.23 9.06
N VAL A 240 -1.20 -8.46 7.93
CA VAL A 240 -1.83 -8.42 6.59
C VAL A 240 -2.87 -9.54 6.46
N THR A 241 -2.50 -10.77 6.77
CA THR A 241 -3.38 -11.95 6.62
C THR A 241 -4.51 -11.93 7.64
N GLY A 242 -4.26 -11.49 8.88
CA GLY A 242 -5.28 -11.29 9.91
C GLY A 242 -6.30 -10.20 9.54
N ALA A 243 -5.94 -9.27 8.66
CA ALA A 243 -6.85 -8.31 8.05
C ALA A 243 -7.48 -8.81 6.73
N GLY A 244 -7.32 -10.09 6.41
CA GLY A 244 -7.89 -10.73 5.22
C GLY A 244 -7.12 -10.50 3.92
N GLY A 245 -5.95 -9.85 3.97
CA GLY A 245 -5.12 -9.58 2.81
C GLY A 245 -4.20 -10.73 2.41
N ALA A 246 -3.55 -10.57 1.26
CA ALA A 246 -2.46 -11.42 0.78
C ALA A 246 -1.11 -10.70 1.03
N ALA A 247 -0.19 -11.37 1.73
CA ALA A 247 1.17 -10.89 1.94
C ALA A 247 2.09 -11.38 0.82
N ILE A 248 2.83 -10.48 0.17
CA ILE A 248 3.70 -10.78 -0.97
C ILE A 248 5.10 -10.23 -0.71
N LEU A 249 6.13 -11.04 -1.00
CA LEU A 249 7.52 -10.60 -0.95
C LEU A 249 7.78 -9.59 -2.08
N ALA A 250 8.05 -8.33 -1.75
CA ALA A 250 8.33 -7.28 -2.72
C ALA A 250 9.78 -7.37 -3.24
N HIS A 251 9.96 -7.12 -4.55
CA HIS A 251 11.22 -6.99 -5.28
C HIS A 251 12.43 -7.73 -4.68
N PRO A 252 12.35 -9.05 -4.46
CA PRO A 252 13.36 -9.79 -3.69
C PRO A 252 14.75 -9.82 -4.34
N MET A 253 14.84 -9.49 -5.63
CA MET A 253 16.11 -9.28 -6.32
C MET A 253 16.94 -8.14 -5.73
N LEU A 254 16.34 -7.23 -4.96
CA LEU A 254 17.07 -6.17 -4.25
C LEU A 254 17.72 -6.64 -2.95
N MET A 255 17.38 -7.84 -2.46
CA MET A 255 18.02 -8.46 -1.29
C MET A 255 19.41 -8.99 -1.68
N LYS A 256 20.48 -8.49 -1.05
CA LYS A 256 21.87 -8.80 -1.39
C LYS A 256 22.64 -9.51 -0.27
N LYS A 257 22.14 -9.50 0.96
CA LYS A 257 22.79 -10.07 2.16
C LYS A 257 22.19 -11.39 2.63
N CYS A 258 21.31 -12.00 1.85
CA CYS A 258 20.78 -13.34 2.11
C CYS A 258 20.75 -14.17 0.84
N ASP A 259 20.82 -15.49 1.02
CA ASP A 259 20.59 -16.42 -0.08
C ASP A 259 19.11 -16.38 -0.51
N PRO A 260 18.79 -16.28 -1.81
CA PRO A 260 17.42 -16.23 -2.30
C PRO A 260 16.58 -17.47 -1.96
N HIS A 261 17.16 -18.68 -1.95
CA HIS A 261 16.42 -19.90 -1.59
C HIS A 261 16.10 -19.92 -0.09
N GLU A 262 17.06 -19.53 0.76
CA GLU A 262 16.83 -19.41 2.20
C GLU A 262 15.76 -18.37 2.52
N LEU A 263 15.83 -17.19 1.89
CA LEU A 263 14.85 -16.12 2.06
C LEU A 263 13.43 -16.60 1.69
N VAL A 264 13.27 -17.18 0.50
CA VAL A 264 11.93 -17.59 0.04
C VAL A 264 11.39 -18.75 0.88
N ARG A 265 12.23 -19.73 1.23
CA ARG A 265 11.83 -20.83 2.10
C ARG A 265 11.36 -20.33 3.46
N ASP A 266 12.15 -19.45 4.09
CA ASP A 266 11.84 -18.91 5.41
C ASP A 266 10.51 -18.14 5.42
N LEU A 267 10.21 -17.37 4.36
CA LEU A 267 8.95 -16.65 4.25
C LEU A 267 7.78 -17.56 3.86
N ALA A 268 8.01 -18.62 3.08
CA ALA A 268 7.02 -19.65 2.78
C ALA A 268 6.58 -20.37 4.05
N ASP A 269 7.53 -20.75 4.92
CA ASP A 269 7.26 -21.38 6.22
C ASP A 269 6.45 -20.47 7.16
N LYS A 270 6.54 -19.14 6.97
CA LYS A 270 5.77 -18.12 7.70
C LYS A 270 4.38 -17.85 7.11
N GLY A 271 4.05 -18.48 5.99
CA GLY A 271 2.75 -18.36 5.34
C GLY A 271 2.61 -17.15 4.41
N ILE A 272 3.71 -16.65 3.84
CA ILE A 272 3.62 -15.63 2.77
C ILE A 272 2.81 -16.18 1.59
N TRP A 273 2.01 -15.34 0.94
CA TRP A 273 1.11 -15.78 -0.13
C TRP A 273 1.78 -15.82 -1.50
N GLY A 274 2.69 -14.89 -1.77
CA GLY A 274 3.31 -14.75 -3.09
C GLY A 274 4.64 -14.02 -3.08
N ILE A 275 5.21 -13.89 -4.27
CA ILE A 275 6.49 -13.22 -4.55
C ILE A 275 6.34 -12.34 -5.78
N GLU A 276 6.82 -11.10 -5.72
CA GLU A 276 6.97 -10.22 -6.87
C GLU A 276 8.15 -10.67 -7.75
N ALA A 277 7.94 -11.73 -8.52
CA ALA A 277 8.95 -12.26 -9.43
C ALA A 277 9.12 -11.40 -10.70
N PHE A 278 8.08 -10.65 -11.06
CA PHE A 278 8.02 -9.83 -12.27
C PHE A 278 8.06 -8.35 -11.90
N TYR A 279 9.27 -7.83 -11.72
CA TYR A 279 9.56 -6.47 -11.30
C TYR A 279 10.15 -5.66 -12.45
N GLY A 280 9.71 -4.41 -12.65
CA GLY A 280 10.05 -3.60 -13.83
C GLY A 280 11.55 -3.40 -14.08
N ALA A 281 12.37 -3.37 -13.03
CA ALA A 281 13.83 -3.24 -13.14
C ALA A 281 14.60 -4.56 -12.97
N ALA A 282 13.91 -5.70 -12.86
CA ALA A 282 14.57 -7.00 -12.77
C ALA A 282 15.12 -7.45 -14.12
N THR A 283 16.29 -8.09 -14.08
CA THR A 283 16.82 -8.80 -15.23
C THR A 283 16.03 -10.08 -15.50
N GLU A 284 16.09 -10.58 -16.74
CA GLU A 284 15.48 -11.87 -17.10
C GLU A 284 16.02 -13.05 -16.26
N GLY A 285 17.26 -12.98 -15.78
CA GLY A 285 17.83 -13.96 -14.86
C GLY A 285 17.17 -13.94 -13.49
N GLU A 286 17.00 -12.74 -12.91
CA GLU A 286 16.33 -12.54 -11.62
C GLU A 286 14.85 -12.94 -11.70
N THR A 287 14.13 -12.53 -12.75
CA THR A 287 12.74 -12.96 -12.97
C THR A 287 12.63 -14.48 -13.04
N ARG A 288 13.49 -15.16 -13.81
CA ARG A 288 13.49 -16.63 -13.87
C ARG A 288 13.76 -17.29 -12.52
N LEU A 289 14.72 -16.76 -11.75
CA LEU A 289 15.05 -17.28 -10.43
C LEU A 289 13.83 -17.22 -9.50
N PHE A 290 13.26 -16.04 -9.28
CA PHE A 290 12.15 -15.89 -8.33
C PHE A 290 10.85 -16.52 -8.83
N SER A 291 10.63 -16.56 -10.15
CA SER A 291 9.56 -17.35 -10.78
C SER A 291 9.70 -18.85 -10.48
N SER A 292 10.93 -19.38 -10.48
CA SER A 292 11.19 -20.78 -10.16
C SER A 292 11.00 -21.06 -8.68
N LEU A 293 11.52 -20.19 -7.81
CA LEU A 293 11.34 -20.30 -6.36
C LEU A 293 9.85 -20.25 -5.98
N SER A 294 9.05 -19.39 -6.63
CA SER A 294 7.61 -19.35 -6.36
C SER A 294 6.96 -20.72 -6.63
N ARG A 295 7.33 -21.40 -7.72
CA ARG A 295 6.82 -22.75 -8.02
C ARG A 295 7.32 -23.80 -7.03
N GLU A 296 8.61 -23.76 -6.69
CA GLU A 296 9.24 -24.71 -5.77
C GLU A 296 8.55 -24.71 -4.41
N PHE A 297 8.19 -23.53 -3.90
CA PHE A 297 7.58 -23.35 -2.59
C PHE A 297 6.05 -23.18 -2.62
N GLY A 298 5.40 -23.39 -3.78
CA GLY A 298 3.93 -23.31 -3.89
C GLY A 298 3.33 -21.91 -3.71
N LEU A 299 4.10 -20.87 -4.03
CA LEU A 299 3.74 -19.46 -3.91
C LEU A 299 3.29 -18.88 -5.26
N PHE A 300 2.39 -17.90 -5.22
CA PHE A 300 1.99 -17.15 -6.40
C PHE A 300 3.10 -16.20 -6.85
N ALA A 301 3.40 -16.17 -8.15
CA ALA A 301 4.24 -15.13 -8.71
C ALA A 301 3.37 -13.92 -9.10
N THR A 302 3.77 -12.73 -8.68
CA THR A 302 3.07 -11.48 -8.96
C THR A 302 3.96 -10.51 -9.74
N CYS A 303 3.36 -9.40 -10.16
CA CYS A 303 4.06 -8.31 -10.84
C CYS A 303 3.72 -6.95 -10.25
N GLY A 304 4.67 -6.03 -10.40
CA GLY A 304 4.52 -4.65 -10.02
C GLY A 304 5.56 -3.75 -10.69
N SER A 305 5.18 -2.50 -10.92
CA SER A 305 6.10 -1.50 -11.50
C SER A 305 7.01 -0.85 -10.49
N ASP A 306 6.57 -0.79 -9.22
CA ASP A 306 7.20 0.06 -8.19
C ASP A 306 7.23 1.53 -8.64
N PHE A 307 6.12 1.96 -9.25
CA PHE A 307 5.94 3.29 -9.80
C PHE A 307 6.01 4.36 -8.70
N HIS A 308 6.85 5.38 -8.91
CA HIS A 308 6.92 6.58 -8.05
C HIS A 308 6.77 7.88 -8.85
N GLY A 309 6.36 7.82 -10.11
CA GLY A 309 6.29 8.97 -11.01
C GLY A 309 7.65 9.64 -11.23
N LYS A 310 7.72 10.96 -11.06
CA LYS A 310 8.94 11.75 -11.28
C LYS A 310 10.10 11.36 -10.35
N SER A 311 9.81 10.77 -9.19
CA SER A 311 10.84 10.26 -8.28
C SER A 311 11.59 9.05 -8.88
N ARG A 312 10.96 8.28 -9.76
CA ARG A 312 11.54 7.15 -10.50
C ARG A 312 11.01 7.10 -11.94
N PRO A 313 11.53 7.94 -12.86
CA PRO A 313 10.95 8.10 -14.20
C PRO A 313 11.05 6.83 -15.07
N ASN A 314 11.94 5.89 -14.73
CA ASN A 314 12.18 4.66 -15.50
C ASN A 314 11.34 3.46 -15.02
N ALA A 315 10.33 3.68 -14.17
CA ALA A 315 9.44 2.64 -13.66
C ALA A 315 7.97 3.00 -13.96
N PRO A 316 7.55 3.03 -15.25
CA PRO A 316 6.17 3.35 -15.59
C PRO A 316 5.20 2.26 -15.10
N ILE A 317 3.97 2.67 -14.80
CA ILE A 317 2.89 1.74 -14.40
C ILE A 317 2.76 0.62 -15.44
N GLY A 318 2.66 -0.62 -14.97
CA GLY A 318 2.55 -1.82 -15.79
C GLY A 318 3.88 -2.40 -16.29
N SER A 319 5.02 -1.76 -16.02
CA SER A 319 6.34 -2.23 -16.49
C SER A 319 6.75 -3.62 -15.97
N GLY A 320 6.22 -4.07 -14.84
CA GLY A 320 6.43 -5.43 -14.34
C GLY A 320 5.57 -6.49 -15.04
N TRP A 321 4.47 -6.10 -15.71
CA TRP A 321 3.52 -7.05 -16.27
C TRP A 321 4.01 -7.67 -17.57
N ARG A 322 3.68 -8.95 -17.77
CA ARG A 322 3.78 -9.65 -19.06
C ARG A 322 2.74 -10.77 -19.14
N SER A 323 2.36 -11.17 -20.35
CA SER A 323 1.49 -12.33 -20.53
C SER A 323 2.25 -13.62 -20.20
N CYS A 324 1.86 -14.28 -19.11
CA CYS A 324 2.33 -15.63 -18.75
C CYS A 324 1.37 -16.32 -17.77
N ALA A 325 1.38 -17.66 -17.79
CA ALA A 325 0.47 -18.48 -16.99
C ALA A 325 0.59 -18.25 -15.47
N GLN A 326 1.78 -17.86 -14.97
CA GLN A 326 1.97 -17.61 -13.54
C GLN A 326 1.25 -16.34 -13.08
N LEU A 327 1.33 -15.26 -13.88
CA LEU A 327 0.65 -14.00 -13.58
C LEU A 327 -0.87 -14.15 -13.76
N GLU A 328 -1.31 -14.92 -14.75
CA GLU A 328 -2.73 -15.29 -14.91
C GLU A 328 -3.25 -16.06 -13.69
N ALA A 329 -2.51 -17.06 -13.19
CA ALA A 329 -2.91 -17.82 -12.00
C ALA A 329 -3.02 -16.94 -10.74
N ALA A 330 -2.08 -16.02 -10.54
CA ALA A 330 -2.13 -15.07 -9.42
C ALA A 330 -3.31 -14.11 -9.54
N LEU A 331 -3.56 -13.57 -10.74
CA LEU A 331 -4.70 -12.71 -11.02
C LEU A 331 -6.04 -13.42 -10.75
N SER A 332 -6.23 -14.64 -11.27
CA SER A 332 -7.46 -15.41 -11.06
C SER A 332 -7.71 -15.66 -9.57
N GLU A 333 -6.67 -16.00 -8.80
CA GLU A 333 -6.81 -16.21 -7.35
C GLU A 333 -7.16 -14.89 -6.61
N LEU A 334 -6.53 -13.76 -6.96
CA LEU A 334 -6.88 -12.46 -6.41
C LEU A 334 -8.33 -12.07 -6.75
N CYS A 335 -8.77 -12.32 -7.98
CA CYS A 335 -10.14 -12.08 -8.41
C CYS A 335 -11.14 -12.92 -7.63
N ARG A 336 -10.85 -14.22 -7.49
CA ARG A 336 -11.65 -15.16 -6.70
C ARG A 336 -11.75 -14.73 -5.23
N ARG A 337 -10.64 -14.29 -4.63
CA ARG A 337 -10.60 -13.86 -3.22
C ARG A 337 -11.38 -12.58 -2.96
N PHE A 338 -11.18 -11.56 -3.79
CA PHE A 338 -11.55 -10.19 -3.44
C PHE A 338 -12.72 -9.62 -4.22
N PHE A 339 -13.02 -10.15 -5.41
CA PHE A 339 -14.01 -9.55 -6.32
C PHE A 339 -15.31 -10.34 -6.49
N ARG A 340 -15.48 -11.50 -5.81
CA ARG A 340 -16.68 -12.36 -5.90
C ARG A 340 -17.26 -12.39 -7.32
N THR A 341 -16.54 -13.03 -8.23
CA THR A 341 -17.04 -13.34 -9.59
C THR A 341 -18.25 -14.25 -9.55
#